data_AF-A0A2U3N3V5-F1
#
_entry.id   AF-A0A2U3N3V5-F1
#
_cell.length_a   1.000
_cell.length_b   1.000
_cell.length_c   1.000
_cell.angle_alpha   90.00
_cell.angle_beta   90.00
_cell.angle_gamma   90.00
#
_symmetry.space_group_name_H-M   'P 1'
#
loop_
_entity.id
_entity.type
_entity.pdbx_description
1 polymer ?
#
loop_
_entity_poly.entity_id
_entity_poly.type
_entity_poly.pdbx_seq_one_letter_code
_entity_poly.pdbx_strand_id
1 'polypeptide(L)'
;MVGKYQLDEIDVILVQDNGGVACPAELYFIKLIKGRNPVVSPRFGSCSDLVDIFVKTDRIIVKMPMFAGIAEDPVRLKKIGNKKMIYEYDGNVLKENGKVLKSNNE
;
A
#
# COMPACT_ATOMS: atom_id res chain seq x y z
N MET A 1 -10.80 7.55 -2.29
CA MET A 1 -9.67 7.65 -3.26
C MET A 1 -8.58 8.48 -2.61
N VAL A 2 -7.34 7.97 -2.60
CA VAL A 2 -6.18 8.67 -2.01
C VAL A 2 -5.53 9.58 -3.05
N GLY A 3 -5.35 9.08 -4.27
CA GLY A 3 -4.74 9.85 -5.35
C GLY A 3 -4.79 9.16 -6.70
N LYS A 4 -4.53 9.94 -7.76
CA LYS A 4 -4.29 9.47 -9.13
C LYS A 4 -2.83 9.68 -9.47
N TYR A 5 -2.22 8.68 -10.07
CA TYR A 5 -0.82 8.64 -10.46
C TYR A 5 -0.69 8.13 -11.91
N GLN A 6 0.48 8.35 -12.49
CA GLN A 6 0.80 7.87 -13.82
C GLN A 6 2.13 7.09 -13.74
N LEU A 7 2.11 5.85 -14.21
CA LEU A 7 3.30 5.03 -14.42
C LEU A 7 3.52 4.91 -15.91
N ASP A 8 4.63 5.47 -16.41
CA ASP A 8 4.86 5.70 -17.83
C ASP A 8 3.65 6.41 -18.49
N GLU A 9 2.84 5.68 -19.27
CA GLU A 9 1.63 6.19 -19.95
C GLU A 9 0.33 5.57 -19.39
N ILE A 10 0.42 4.90 -18.25
CA ILE A 10 -0.68 4.16 -17.64
C ILE A 10 -1.20 4.91 -16.41
N ASP A 11 -2.48 5.22 -16.43
CA ASP A 11 -3.18 5.79 -15.28
C ASP A 11 -3.35 4.73 -14.17
N VAL A 12 -2.95 5.08 -12.95
CA VAL A 12 -3.08 4.25 -11.76
C VAL A 12 -3.77 5.04 -10.66
N ILE A 13 -4.80 4.46 -10.06
CA ILE A 13 -5.53 5.06 -8.94
C ILE A 13 -5.16 4.30 -7.66
N LEU A 14 -4.81 5.03 -6.60
CA LEU A 14 -4.71 4.47 -5.26
C LEU A 14 -6.02 4.71 -4.52
N VAL A 15 -6.63 3.61 -4.09
CA VAL A 15 -7.86 3.63 -3.30
C VAL A 15 -7.52 3.19 -1.88
N GLN A 16 -8.09 3.90 -0.91
CA GLN A 16 -8.14 3.46 0.48
C GLN A 16 -9.56 2.98 0.73
N ASP A 17 -9.65 1.75 1.20
CA ASP A 17 -10.85 1.12 1.71
C ASP A 17 -10.84 1.23 3.23
N ASN A 18 -11.84 1.92 3.78
CA ASN A 18 -12.00 2.08 5.22
C ASN A 18 -12.91 0.96 5.81
N GLY A 19 -13.06 -0.16 5.10
CA GLY A 19 -13.94 -1.26 5.46
C GLY A 19 -13.46 -2.07 6.67
N GLY A 20 -14.02 -1.79 7.85
CA GLY A 20 -13.94 -2.65 9.05
C GLY A 20 -13.67 -1.87 10.34
N VAL A 21 -14.20 -2.36 11.47
CA VAL A 21 -13.97 -1.77 12.82
C VAL A 21 -12.57 -2.09 13.35
N ALA A 22 -11.85 -3.00 12.70
CA ALA A 22 -10.53 -3.47 13.08
C ALA A 22 -9.52 -3.16 11.96
N CYS A 23 -8.58 -2.28 12.26
CA CYS A 23 -7.18 -2.31 11.84
C CYS A 23 -6.80 -3.56 11.01
N PRO A 24 -6.28 -3.43 9.76
CA PRO A 24 -5.60 -2.27 9.18
C PRO A 24 -6.47 -1.35 8.29
N ALA A 25 -5.96 -0.15 8.02
CA ALA A 25 -6.41 0.62 6.86
C ALA A 25 -5.97 -0.11 5.59
N GLU A 26 -6.91 -0.47 4.72
CA GLU A 26 -6.62 -1.21 3.50
C GLU A 26 -6.51 -0.27 2.31
N LEU A 27 -5.49 -0.50 1.47
CA LEU A 27 -5.26 0.20 0.23
C LEU A 27 -5.12 -0.81 -0.91
N TYR A 28 -5.44 -0.37 -2.12
CA TYR A 28 -5.18 -1.12 -3.34
C TYR A 28 -5.02 -0.18 -4.54
N PHE A 29 -4.27 -0.64 -5.54
CA PHE A 29 -4.13 0.05 -6.80
C PHE A 29 -5.14 -0.44 -7.83
N ILE A 30 -5.68 0.48 -8.62
CA ILE A 30 -6.44 0.20 -9.83
C ILE A 30 -5.62 0.72 -11.01
N LYS A 31 -5.15 -0.18 -11.86
CA LYS A 31 -4.50 0.16 -13.12
C LYS A 31 -5.54 0.25 -14.24
N LEU A 32 -5.64 1.41 -14.89
CA LEU A 32 -6.54 1.64 -16.00
C LEU A 32 -5.86 1.32 -17.32
N ILE A 33 -6.43 0.39 -18.08
CA ILE A 33 -5.89 -0.03 -19.39
C ILE A 33 -6.93 0.33 -20.46
N LYS A 34 -6.55 1.19 -21.41
CA LYS A 34 -7.45 1.62 -22.48
C LYS A 34 -7.98 0.41 -23.27
N GLY A 35 -9.30 0.31 -23.38
CA GLY A 35 -9.97 -0.76 -24.12
C GLY A 35 -9.91 -2.14 -23.46
N ARG A 36 -9.52 -2.24 -22.18
CA ARG A 36 -9.54 -3.48 -21.39
C ARG A 36 -10.14 -3.22 -20.02
N ASN A 37 -10.47 -4.30 -19.31
CA ASN A 37 -10.89 -4.21 -17.92
C ASN A 37 -9.75 -3.65 -17.05
N PRO A 38 -10.06 -2.80 -16.05
CA PRO A 38 -9.09 -2.39 -15.04
C PRO A 38 -8.49 -3.59 -14.31
N VAL A 39 -7.23 -3.48 -13.91
CA VAL A 39 -6.54 -4.50 -13.12
C VAL A 39 -6.36 -3.98 -11.70
N VAL A 40 -6.77 -4.76 -10.72
CA VAL A 40 -6.69 -4.42 -9.30
C VAL A 40 -5.51 -5.16 -8.67
N SER A 41 -4.68 -4.46 -7.90
CA SER A 41 -3.60 -5.09 -7.15
C SER A 41 -4.15 -5.89 -5.96
N PRO A 42 -3.33 -6.76 -5.33
CA PRO A 42 -3.64 -7.21 -3.97
C PRO A 42 -3.90 -6.00 -3.05
N ARG A 43 -4.74 -6.21 -2.04
CA ARG A 43 -4.90 -5.27 -0.93
C ARG A 43 -3.63 -5.26 -0.06
N PHE A 44 -3.30 -4.10 0.48
CA PHE A 44 -2.15 -3.90 1.35
C PHE A 44 -2.42 -2.78 2.33
N GLY A 45 -1.66 -2.71 3.42
CA GLY A 45 -1.83 -1.62 4.36
C GLY A 45 -1.28 -1.95 5.73
N SER A 46 -1.49 -1.03 6.65
CA SER A 46 -1.05 -1.20 8.03
C SER A 46 -2.10 -0.63 8.99
N CYS A 47 -1.89 -0.87 10.27
CA CYS A 47 -2.71 -0.31 11.33
C CYS A 47 -2.58 1.21 11.54
N SER A 48 -1.82 1.90 10.71
CA SER A 48 -1.69 3.35 10.73
C SER A 48 -2.38 3.98 9.53
N ASP A 49 -3.13 5.06 9.76
CA ASP A 49 -3.68 5.90 8.69
C ASP A 49 -2.66 6.91 8.12
N LEU A 50 -1.44 6.93 8.65
CA LEU A 50 -0.37 7.79 8.14
C LEU A 50 0.23 7.14 6.88
N VAL A 51 0.03 7.80 5.74
CA VAL A 51 0.45 7.30 4.43
C VAL A 51 1.36 8.35 3.77
N ASP A 52 2.61 7.97 3.53
CA ASP A 52 3.56 8.75 2.72
C ASP A 52 3.68 8.12 1.33
N ILE A 53 3.51 8.91 0.28
CA ILE A 53 3.50 8.41 -1.10
C ILE A 53 4.61 9.09 -1.91
N PHE A 54 5.42 8.27 -2.59
CA PHE A 54 6.46 8.71 -3.49
C PHE A 54 6.24 8.09 -4.86
N VAL A 55 6.21 8.93 -5.89
CA VAL A 55 5.97 8.50 -7.28
C VAL A 55 7.27 8.64 -8.06
N LYS A 56 7.63 7.58 -8.77
CA LYS A 56 8.66 7.58 -9.80
C LYS A 56 8.02 7.21 -11.13
N THR A 57 8.74 7.40 -12.22
CA THR A 57 8.28 7.06 -13.57
C THR A 57 7.84 5.59 -13.69
N ASP A 58 8.58 4.68 -13.06
CA ASP A 58 8.42 3.22 -13.17
C ASP A 58 7.68 2.57 -11.99
N ARG A 59 7.47 3.29 -10.88
CA ARG A 59 6.88 2.72 -9.67
C ARG A 59 6.25 3.74 -8.74
N ILE A 60 5.25 3.29 -7.98
CA ILE A 60 4.66 3.99 -6.85
C ILE A 60 5.16 3.34 -5.56
N ILE A 61 5.63 4.15 -4.62
CA ILE A 61 6.10 3.69 -3.31
C ILE A 61 5.19 4.27 -2.25
N VAL A 62 4.57 3.42 -1.45
CA VAL A 62 3.73 3.79 -0.31
C VAL A 62 4.45 3.37 0.97
N LYS A 63 4.63 4.30 1.91
CA LYS A 63 5.21 4.01 3.22
C LYS A 63 4.19 4.27 4.30
N MET A 64 4.03 3.32 5.21
CA MET A 64 3.13 3.42 6.34
C MET A 64 3.87 3.04 7.62
N PRO A 65 3.70 3.78 8.73
CA PRO A 65 4.22 3.37 10.02
C PRO A 65 3.59 2.04 10.47
N MET A 66 4.39 1.15 11.02
CA MET A 66 3.85 -0.04 11.68
C MET A 66 3.32 0.36 13.05
N PHE A 67 2.03 0.22 13.28
CA PHE A 67 1.47 0.42 14.61
C PHE A 67 1.85 -0.76 15.52
N ALA A 68 2.44 -0.46 16.68
CA ALA A 68 2.96 -1.46 17.60
C ALA A 68 1.93 -2.00 18.62
N GLY A 69 0.73 -1.41 18.67
CA GLY A 69 -0.19 -1.63 19.78
C GLY A 69 0.30 -1.00 21.08
N ILE A 70 -0.38 -1.32 22.18
CA ILE A 70 0.07 -1.01 23.55
C ILE A 70 0.95 -2.19 23.99
N ALA A 71 2.27 -2.09 23.82
CA ALA A 71 3.19 -3.11 24.34
C ALA A 71 3.66 -2.73 25.74
N GLU A 72 3.84 -3.74 26.60
CA GLU A 72 4.25 -3.58 28.00
C GLU A 72 5.68 -3.03 28.16
N ASP A 73 6.50 -3.13 27.10
CA ASP A 73 7.89 -2.67 27.07
C ASP A 73 8.08 -1.44 26.15
N PRO A 74 8.42 -0.26 26.70
CA PRO A 74 8.60 0.98 25.95
C PRO A 74 9.78 0.95 24.96
N VAL A 75 10.80 0.11 25.17
CA VAL A 75 11.92 -0.04 24.23
C VAL A 75 11.46 -0.82 23.00
N ARG A 76 10.67 -1.88 23.19
CA ARG A 76 10.01 -2.60 22.10
C ARG A 76 9.01 -1.72 21.36
N LEU A 77 8.22 -0.90 22.07
CA LEU A 77 7.31 0.08 21.45
C LEU A 77 8.04 1.02 20.49
N LYS A 78 9.13 1.66 20.96
CA LYS A 78 9.93 2.56 20.12
C LYS A 78 10.53 1.84 18.92
N LYS A 79 11.04 0.62 19.12
CA LYS A 79 11.65 -0.17 18.03
C LYS A 79 10.63 -0.57 16.98
N ILE A 80 9.39 -0.89 17.37
CA ILE A 80 8.31 -1.30 16.46
C ILE A 80 7.66 -0.08 15.78
N GLY A 81 7.38 1.00 16.53
CA GLY A 81 6.82 2.23 15.97
C GLY A 81 7.76 2.94 14.98
N ASN A 82 9.07 2.72 15.08
CA ASN A 82 10.04 3.19 14.09
C ASN A 82 10.10 2.31 12.83
N LYS A 83 9.51 1.11 12.83
CA LYS A 83 9.44 0.28 11.62
C LYS A 83 8.41 0.87 10.66
N LYS A 84 8.77 0.90 9.39
CA LYS A 84 7.89 1.32 8.30
C LYS A 84 7.61 0.11 7.42
N MET A 85 6.35 -0.05 7.06
CA MET A 85 5.94 -0.93 5.97
C MET A 85 6.15 -0.16 4.66
N ILE A 86 6.88 -0.75 3.73
CA ILE A 86 7.15 -0.17 2.41
C ILE A 86 6.49 -1.04 1.36
N TYR A 87 5.57 -0.44 0.61
CA TYR A 87 4.86 -1.06 -0.49
C TYR A 87 5.33 -0.46 -1.81
N GLU A 88 5.76 -1.29 -2.76
CA GLU A 88 6.24 -0.84 -4.07
C GLU A 88 5.40 -1.49 -5.18
N TYR A 89 4.82 -0.67 -6.05
CA TYR A 89 4.00 -1.11 -7.18
C TYR A 89 4.57 -0.62 -8.50
N ASP A 90 4.90 -1.53 -9.40
CA ASP A 90 5.47 -1.23 -10.74
C ASP A 90 4.41 -1.26 -11.86
N GLY A 91 3.13 -1.24 -11.50
CA GLY A 91 2.03 -1.41 -12.46
C GLY A 91 1.64 -2.88 -12.68
N ASN A 92 2.42 -3.86 -12.24
CA ASN A 92 2.09 -5.28 -12.42
C ASN A 92 2.26 -6.06 -11.12
N VAL A 93 3.35 -5.81 -10.41
CA VAL A 93 3.74 -6.50 -9.19
C VAL A 93 3.70 -5.53 -8.03
N LEU A 94 3.06 -5.97 -6.95
CA LEU A 94 3.10 -5.29 -5.66
C LEU A 94 4.11 -6.02 -4.76
N LYS A 95 5.00 -5.27 -4.11
CA LYS A 95 5.96 -5.80 -3.14
C LYS A 95 5.71 -5.17 -1.78
N GLU A 96 5.79 -5.97 -0.72
CA GLU A 96 5.85 -5.53 0.67
C GLU A 96 7.26 -5.79 1.20
N ASN A 97 7.95 -4.73 1.63
CA ASN A 97 9.31 -4.80 2.17
C ASN A 97 10.27 -5.61 1.27
N GLY A 98 10.13 -5.44 -0.05
CA GLY A 98 10.90 -6.15 -1.08
C GLY A 98 10.38 -7.54 -1.48
N LYS A 99 9.40 -8.10 -0.78
CA LYS A 99 8.80 -9.41 -1.10
C LYS A 99 7.53 -9.24 -1.92
N VAL A 100 7.37 -10.04 -2.97
CA VAL A 100 6.16 -9.98 -3.83
C VAL A 100 4.92 -10.40 -3.04
N LEU A 101 3.91 -9.54 -3.03
CA LEU A 101 2.55 -9.88 -2.61
C LEU A 101 1.85 -10.55 -3.79
N LYS A 102 1.44 -11.82 -3.61
CA LYS A 102 0.70 -12.55 -4.65
C LYS A 102 -0.70 -11.97 -4.83
N SER A 103 -1.16 -11.88 -6.08
CA SER A 103 -2.57 -11.63 -6.42
C SER A 103 -3.43 -12.77 -5.88
N ASN A 104 -4.37 -12.45 -4.99
CA ASN A 104 -5.50 -13.33 -4.76
C ASN A 104 -6.47 -13.09 -5.92
N ASN A 105 -6.39 -13.95 -6.93
CA ASN A 105 -7.50 -14.15 -7.85
C ASN A 105 -8.51 -15.02 -7.12
N GLU A 106 -9.63 -14.42 -6.70
CA GLU A 106 -10.89 -15.12 -6.43
C GLU A 106 -11.95 -14.56 -7.38
#